data_AF-A0A351KWL3-F1
#
_entry.id   AF-A0A351KWL3-F1
#
_cell.length_a   1.000
_cell.length_b   1.000
_cell.length_c   1.000
_cell.angle_alpha   90.00
_cell.angle_beta   90.00
_cell.angle_gamma   90.00
#
_symmetry.space_group_name_H-M   'P 1'
#
loop_
_entity.id
_entity.type
_entity.pdbx_description
1 polymer ?
#
loop_
_entity_poly.entity_id
_entity_poly.type
_entity_poly.pdbx_seq_one_letter_code
_entity_poly.pdbx_strand_id
1 'polypeptide(L)'
;MSSTVTAGSLLGDLEKVARVRREIVGYLERMTDTLKQGESEGQSSSGGLGFERNIEDLTLATQNLRRGVFRLLVLGDMKRGKSTLLNALLGENLLPSDVNPCTAVLTVLRYGAEKKVTVYFFDSYEREVSKRIDDDINSRKSELDNLLKQKESREINRETEVKRLKDLDADVSSQARNAESVYEQLLAV
;
A
#
# COMPACT_ATOMS: atom_id res chain seq x y z
N MET A 1 -48.12 20.21 22.59
CA MET A 1 -47.19 20.84 23.55
C MET A 1 -45.76 20.40 23.23
N SER A 2 -44.95 21.37 22.81
CA SER A 2 -43.47 21.46 22.85
C SER A 2 -42.61 20.20 22.69
N SER A 3 -42.24 19.84 21.46
CA SER A 3 -41.16 18.88 21.15
C SER A 3 -39.87 19.55 20.62
N THR A 4 -39.83 20.88 20.54
CA THR A 4 -38.73 21.66 19.97
C THR A 4 -37.58 21.94 20.94
N VAL A 5 -37.69 21.58 22.23
CA VAL A 5 -36.73 21.99 23.28
C VAL A 5 -35.53 21.04 23.41
N THR A 6 -35.59 19.80 22.91
CA THR A 6 -34.58 18.77 23.22
C THR A 6 -33.40 18.72 22.23
N ALA A 7 -33.62 18.99 20.94
CA ALA A 7 -32.55 18.96 19.93
C ALA A 7 -31.58 20.14 20.09
N GLY A 8 -32.09 21.31 20.47
CA GLY A 8 -31.28 22.49 20.75
C GLY A 8 -30.37 22.32 21.97
N SER A 9 -30.78 21.53 22.97
CA SER A 9 -29.93 21.26 24.14
C SER A 9 -28.75 20.37 23.80
N LEU A 10 -28.95 19.32 22.99
CA LEU A 10 -27.88 18.39 22.61
C LEU A 10 -26.79 19.06 21.77
N LEU A 11 -27.17 19.84 20.75
CA LEU A 11 -26.21 20.59 19.95
C LEU A 11 -25.46 21.62 20.80
N GLY A 12 -26.17 22.33 21.68
CA GLY A 12 -25.56 23.25 22.64
C GLY A 12 -24.57 22.58 23.59
N ASP A 13 -24.87 21.38 24.08
CA ASP A 13 -23.96 20.64 24.97
C ASP A 13 -22.74 20.09 24.22
N LEU A 14 -22.92 19.62 22.99
CA LEU A 14 -21.80 19.23 22.12
C LEU A 14 -20.89 20.42 21.79
N GLU A 15 -21.47 21.60 21.55
CA GLU A 15 -20.71 22.84 21.34
C GLU A 15 -19.92 23.25 22.59
N LYS A 16 -20.52 23.14 23.78
CA LYS A 16 -19.82 23.38 25.06
C LYS A 16 -18.63 22.44 25.20
N VAL A 17 -18.82 21.14 24.97
CA VAL A 17 -17.73 20.16 25.03
C VAL A 17 -16.65 20.48 24.00
N ALA A 18 -17.02 20.83 22.77
CA ALA A 18 -16.06 21.22 21.73
C ALA A 18 -15.29 22.52 22.08
N ARG A 19 -15.92 23.45 22.79
CA ARG A 19 -15.26 24.68 23.30
C ARG A 19 -14.27 24.36 24.40
N VAL A 20 -14.71 23.66 25.45
CA VAL A 20 -13.84 23.28 26.59
C VAL A 20 -12.65 22.45 26.11
N ARG A 21 -12.89 21.51 25.18
CA ARG A 21 -11.81 20.72 24.57
C ARG A 21 -10.77 21.59 23.86
N ARG A 22 -11.19 22.61 23.11
CA ARG A 22 -10.28 23.56 22.45
C ARG A 22 -9.47 24.39 23.45
N GLU A 23 -10.09 24.82 24.54
CA GLU A 23 -9.39 25.54 25.61
C GLU A 23 -8.33 24.67 26.28
N ILE A 24 -8.67 23.43 26.65
CA ILE A 24 -7.73 22.46 27.24
C ILE A 24 -6.54 22.22 26.29
N VAL A 25 -6.80 22.02 25.00
CA VAL A 25 -5.74 21.89 23.99
C VAL A 25 -4.81 23.11 24.00
N GLY A 26 -5.36 24.33 24.05
CA GLY A 26 -4.55 25.55 24.11
C GLY A 26 -3.68 25.64 25.37
N TYR A 27 -4.17 25.16 26.52
CA TYR A 27 -3.35 25.10 27.74
C TYR A 27 -2.24 24.06 27.65
N LEU A 28 -2.54 22.86 27.14
CA LEU A 28 -1.55 21.79 26.97
C LEU A 28 -0.44 22.18 25.99
N GLU A 29 -0.77 22.94 24.94
CA GLU A 29 0.23 23.47 24.01
C GLU A 29 1.19 24.44 24.68
N ARG A 30 0.68 25.42 25.42
CA ARG A 30 1.53 26.35 26.18
C ARG A 30 2.41 25.64 27.21
N MET A 31 1.87 24.61 27.87
CA MET A 31 2.66 23.79 28.81
C MET A 31 3.77 23.05 28.07
N THR A 32 3.47 22.45 26.93
CA THR A 32 4.45 21.74 26.09
C THR A 32 5.54 22.69 25.60
N ASP A 33 5.18 23.89 25.16
CA ASP A 33 6.13 24.90 24.69
C ASP A 33 7.03 25.39 25.82
N THR A 34 6.46 25.58 27.02
CA THR A 34 7.21 25.97 28.22
C THR A 34 8.22 24.88 28.61
N LEU A 35 7.81 23.61 28.58
CA LEU A 35 8.69 22.47 28.86
C LEU A 35 9.82 22.36 27.81
N LYS A 36 9.50 22.53 26.52
CA LYS A 36 10.51 22.52 25.45
C LYS A 36 11.53 23.64 25.62
N GLN A 37 11.06 24.85 25.94
CA GLN A 37 11.93 26.00 26.16
C GLN A 37 12.85 25.77 27.37
N GLY A 38 12.28 25.30 28.49
CA GLY A 38 13.04 24.99 29.71
C GLY A 38 14.09 23.90 29.50
N GLU A 39 13.77 22.83 28.73
CA GLU A 39 14.72 21.78 28.39
C GLU A 39 15.88 22.33 27.55
N SER A 40 15.58 23.16 26.55
CA SER A 40 16.60 23.78 25.69
C SER A 40 17.53 24.74 26.45
N GLU A 41 16.98 25.53 27.38
CA GLU A 41 17.74 26.44 28.24
C GLU A 41 18.58 25.66 29.27
N GLY A 42 18.02 24.59 29.85
CA GLY A 42 18.72 23.68 30.76
C GLY A 42 19.92 23.02 30.08
N GLN A 43 19.75 22.50 28.86
CA GLN A 43 20.81 21.87 28.08
C GLN A 43 22.05 22.77 27.92
N SER A 44 21.82 24.08 27.79
CA SER A 44 22.87 25.08 27.55
C SER A 44 23.47 25.66 28.84
N SER A 45 22.85 25.41 30.00
CA SER A 45 23.23 26.01 31.28
C SER A 45 23.67 24.96 32.32
N SER A 46 22.75 24.17 32.84
CA SER A 46 22.99 23.21 33.94
C SER A 46 22.82 21.74 33.56
N GLY A 47 22.59 21.44 32.27
CA GLY A 47 22.23 20.12 31.77
C GLY A 47 20.71 19.94 31.62
N GLY A 48 20.30 18.99 30.76
CA GLY A 48 18.90 18.66 30.51
C GLY A 48 18.18 18.09 31.76
N LEU A 49 16.87 18.31 31.82
CA LEU A 49 15.97 17.84 32.88
C LEU A 49 15.32 16.49 32.54
N GLY A 50 15.42 16.03 31.29
CA GLY A 50 14.97 14.71 30.86
C GLY A 50 13.46 14.64 30.59
N PHE A 51 12.83 15.75 30.18
CA PHE A 51 11.39 15.81 29.92
C PHE A 51 10.97 15.38 28.52
N GLU A 52 11.85 14.81 27.70
CA GLU A 52 11.57 14.48 26.30
C GLU A 52 10.33 13.58 26.17
N ARG A 53 10.22 12.55 27.02
CA ARG A 53 9.07 11.64 27.02
C ARG A 53 7.77 12.34 27.43
N ASN A 54 7.83 13.22 28.42
CA ASN A 54 6.65 13.98 28.84
C ASN A 54 6.19 14.94 27.75
N ILE A 55 7.12 15.61 27.07
CA ILE A 55 6.85 16.49 25.94
C ILE A 55 6.18 15.70 24.80
N GLU A 56 6.67 14.50 24.52
CA GLU A 56 6.08 13.61 23.51
C GLU A 56 4.65 13.18 23.90
N ASP A 57 4.46 12.71 25.13
CA ASP A 57 3.16 12.27 25.64
C ASP A 57 2.13 13.42 25.62
N LEU A 58 2.51 14.62 26.06
CA LEU A 58 1.65 15.81 26.01
C LEU A 58 1.32 16.21 24.57
N THR A 59 2.29 16.11 23.66
CA THR A 59 2.08 16.39 22.23
C THR A 59 1.07 15.42 21.64
N LEU A 60 1.21 14.11 21.91
CA LEU A 60 0.27 13.08 21.46
C LEU A 60 -1.13 13.29 22.03
N ALA A 61 -1.24 13.56 23.33
CA ALA A 61 -2.52 13.83 23.99
C ALA A 61 -3.23 15.05 23.36
N THR A 62 -2.48 16.12 23.09
CA THR A 62 -2.98 17.34 22.43
C THR A 62 -3.50 17.03 21.03
N GLN A 63 -2.76 16.26 20.23
CA GLN A 63 -3.19 15.86 18.90
C GLN A 63 -4.46 15.00 18.93
N ASN A 64 -4.55 14.07 19.89
CA ASN A 64 -5.72 13.21 20.07
C ASN A 64 -6.97 14.02 20.47
N LEU A 65 -6.82 14.99 21.37
CA LEU A 65 -7.91 15.90 21.74
C LEU A 65 -8.35 16.75 20.54
N ARG A 66 -7.42 17.30 19.75
CA ARG A 66 -7.76 18.05 18.53
C ARG A 66 -8.56 17.22 17.52
N ARG A 67 -8.19 15.94 17.34
CA ARG A 67 -8.83 15.02 16.38
C ARG A 67 -10.05 14.28 16.95
N GLY A 68 -10.34 14.45 18.23
CA GLY A 68 -11.42 13.73 18.89
C GLY A 68 -12.76 14.00 18.22
N VAL A 69 -13.48 12.94 17.86
CA VAL A 69 -14.84 13.01 17.30
C VAL A 69 -15.72 12.01 18.00
N PHE A 70 -16.99 12.37 18.21
CA PHE A 70 -17.99 11.43 18.71
C PHE A 70 -18.42 10.51 17.57
N ARG A 71 -18.29 9.21 17.79
CA ARG A 71 -18.71 8.19 16.83
C ARG A 71 -19.98 7.51 17.33
N LEU A 72 -21.03 7.60 16.53
CA LEU A 72 -22.28 6.89 16.78
C LEU A 72 -22.42 5.77 15.75
N LEU A 73 -22.46 4.52 16.23
CA LEU A 73 -22.73 3.36 15.40
C LEU A 73 -24.24 3.07 15.45
N VAL A 74 -24.91 3.13 14.30
CA VAL A 74 -26.34 2.82 14.18
C VAL A 74 -26.51 1.45 13.55
N LEU A 75 -27.09 0.52 14.30
CA LEU A 75 -27.34 -0.86 13.88
C LEU A 75 -28.84 -1.16 13.82
N GLY A 76 -29.20 -2.20 13.07
CA GLY A 76 -30.55 -2.76 13.05
C GLY A 76 -30.95 -3.30 11.69
N ASP A 77 -32.06 -4.02 11.65
CA ASP A 77 -32.53 -4.70 10.45
C ASP A 77 -32.97 -3.74 9.34
N MET A 78 -32.94 -4.23 8.10
CA MET A 78 -33.43 -3.51 6.93
C MET A 78 -34.89 -3.05 7.15
N LYS A 79 -35.25 -1.88 6.64
CA LYS A 79 -36.62 -1.30 6.70
C LYS A 79 -37.17 -0.97 8.10
N ARG A 80 -36.32 -0.88 9.13
CA ARG A 80 -36.71 -0.42 10.48
C ARG A 80 -36.62 1.10 10.71
N GLY A 81 -36.55 1.91 9.65
CA GLY A 81 -36.54 3.37 9.76
C GLY A 81 -35.21 4.01 10.18
N LYS A 82 -34.08 3.28 10.11
CA LYS A 82 -32.75 3.80 10.47
C LYS A 82 -32.35 5.04 9.67
N SER A 83 -32.53 5.02 8.34
CA SER A 83 -32.25 6.19 7.48
C SER A 83 -33.16 7.36 7.84
N THR A 84 -34.44 7.08 8.15
CA THR A 84 -35.42 8.09 8.57
C THR A 84 -35.01 8.75 9.89
N LEU A 85 -34.56 7.97 10.88
CA LEU A 85 -34.05 8.47 12.15
C LEU A 85 -32.82 9.37 11.96
N LEU A 86 -31.87 8.93 11.13
CA LEU A 86 -30.65 9.70 10.85
C LEU A 86 -30.97 11.01 10.13
N ASN A 87 -31.85 10.99 9.13
CA ASN A 87 -32.29 12.22 8.44
C ASN A 87 -33.01 13.18 9.39
N ALA A 88 -33.84 12.67 10.31
CA ALA A 88 -34.48 13.49 11.33
C ALA A 88 -33.46 14.09 12.31
N LEU A 89 -32.43 13.33 12.71
CA LEU A 89 -31.36 13.80 13.58
C LEU A 89 -30.48 14.87 12.90
N LEU A 90 -30.21 14.70 11.61
CA LEU A 90 -29.44 15.66 10.80
C LEU A 90 -30.26 16.90 10.42
N GLY A 91 -31.60 16.82 10.49
CA GLY A 91 -32.50 17.89 10.06
C GLY A 91 -32.62 18.03 8.53
N GLU A 92 -32.01 17.14 7.75
CA GLU A 92 -32.11 17.11 6.28
C GLU A 92 -32.28 15.68 5.76
N ASN A 93 -32.97 15.53 4.63
CA ASN A 93 -33.19 14.23 3.98
C ASN A 93 -31.97 13.82 3.13
N LEU A 94 -30.90 13.39 3.79
CA LEU A 94 -29.62 13.09 3.13
C LEU A 94 -29.48 11.62 2.71
N LEU A 95 -29.90 10.69 3.56
CA LEU A 95 -29.79 9.25 3.31
C LEU A 95 -31.01 8.73 2.56
N PRO A 96 -30.82 7.83 1.57
CA PRO A 96 -31.94 7.22 0.85
C PRO A 96 -32.81 6.42 1.83
N SER A 97 -34.12 6.64 1.75
CA SER A 97 -35.14 5.94 2.52
C SER A 97 -35.90 4.90 1.69
N ASP A 98 -35.61 4.80 0.38
CA ASP A 98 -36.29 3.92 -0.55
C ASP A 98 -35.97 2.43 -0.37
N VAL A 99 -36.95 1.63 -0.79
CA VAL A 99 -37.14 0.19 -0.58
C VAL A 99 -36.10 -0.69 -1.28
N ASN A 100 -35.18 -0.10 -2.05
CA ASN A 100 -34.11 -0.82 -2.73
C ASN A 100 -32.94 -1.06 -1.76
N PRO A 101 -32.29 -2.25 -1.75
CA PRO A 101 -31.20 -2.58 -0.81
C PRO A 101 -29.91 -1.77 -1.09
N CYS A 102 -29.92 -0.45 -0.88
CA CYS A 102 -28.73 0.39 -1.04
C CYS A 102 -27.89 0.48 0.24
N THR A 103 -28.32 -0.18 1.33
CA THR A 103 -27.64 -0.22 2.64
C THR A 103 -26.74 -1.43 2.82
N ALA A 104 -26.28 -2.07 1.73
CA ALA A 104 -25.32 -3.18 1.80
C ALA A 104 -23.85 -2.72 1.94
N VAL A 105 -23.60 -1.40 1.91
CA VAL A 105 -22.26 -0.81 2.04
C VAL A 105 -22.19 0.02 3.32
N LEU A 106 -21.11 -0.14 4.09
CA LEU A 106 -20.85 0.65 5.29
C LEU A 106 -20.69 2.14 4.93
N THR A 107 -21.63 2.97 5.37
CA THR A 107 -21.61 4.41 5.13
C THR A 107 -21.16 5.16 6.38
N VAL A 108 -20.11 5.97 6.25
CA VAL A 108 -19.63 6.86 7.32
C VAL A 108 -20.01 8.30 6.98
N LEU A 109 -20.85 8.91 7.83
CA LEU A 109 -21.16 10.34 7.73
C LEU A 109 -20.21 11.15 8.62
N ARG A 110 -19.66 12.22 8.06
CA ARG A 110 -18.78 13.16 8.75
C ARG A 110 -19.04 14.57 8.25
N TYR A 111 -18.77 15.56 9.10
CA TYR A 111 -18.79 16.95 8.71
C TYR A 111 -17.74 17.25 7.62
N GLY A 112 -18.10 18.10 6.67
CA GLY A 112 -17.24 18.65 5.62
C GLY A 112 -17.80 20.00 5.18
N ALA A 113 -16.92 20.91 4.72
CA ALA A 113 -17.34 22.24 4.25
C ALA A 113 -18.21 22.16 2.99
N GLU A 114 -17.99 21.14 2.17
CA GLU A 114 -18.75 20.87 0.95
C GLU A 114 -19.32 19.45 0.99
N LYS A 115 -20.46 19.25 0.32
CA LYS A 115 -21.08 17.92 0.16
C LYS A 115 -20.22 17.09 -0.78
N LYS A 116 -19.52 16.09 -0.23
CA LYS A 116 -18.65 15.18 -0.99
C LYS A 116 -18.92 13.72 -0.60
N VAL A 117 -18.93 12.84 -1.59
CA VAL A 117 -18.97 11.39 -1.41
C VAL A 117 -17.60 10.81 -1.77
N THR A 118 -17.05 9.95 -0.92
CA THR A 118 -15.79 9.22 -1.17
C THR A 118 -16.05 7.74 -1.00
N VAL A 119 -15.76 6.95 -2.02
CA VAL A 119 -15.93 5.50 -2.02
C VAL A 119 -14.57 4.85 -1.77
N TYR A 120 -14.46 4.04 -0.73
CA TYR A 120 -13.28 3.24 -0.44
C TYR A 120 -13.52 1.82 -0.92
N PHE A 121 -12.75 1.39 -1.93
CA PHE A 121 -12.81 0.01 -2.44
C PHE A 121 -11.91 -0.90 -1.59
N PHE A 122 -12.40 -2.11 -1.29
CA PHE A 122 -11.58 -3.16 -0.69
C PHE A 122 -10.68 -3.78 -1.76
N ASP A 123 -9.62 -3.07 -2.11
CA ASP A 123 -8.67 -3.41 -3.19
C ASP A 123 -7.61 -4.47 -2.76
N SER A 124 -7.86 -5.21 -1.68
CA SER A 124 -6.91 -6.22 -1.22
C SER A 124 -6.89 -7.45 -2.12
N TYR A 125 -8.07 -7.90 -2.58
CA TYR A 125 -8.18 -9.10 -3.40
C TYR A 125 -7.60 -8.90 -4.80
N GLU A 126 -7.90 -7.77 -5.45
CA GLU A 126 -7.44 -7.49 -6.81
C GLU A 126 -5.91 -7.27 -6.85
N ARG A 127 -5.35 -6.55 -5.87
CA ARG A 127 -3.88 -6.41 -5.75
C ARG A 127 -3.18 -7.72 -5.41
N GLU A 128 -3.74 -8.53 -4.51
CA GLU A 128 -3.11 -9.79 -4.11
C GLU A 128 -3.14 -10.81 -5.26
N VAL A 129 -4.25 -10.88 -6.00
CA VAL A 129 -4.36 -11.72 -7.20
C VAL A 129 -3.42 -11.23 -8.30
N SER A 130 -3.39 -9.92 -8.59
CA SER A 130 -2.49 -9.36 -9.60
C SER A 130 -1.03 -9.61 -9.26
N LYS A 131 -0.64 -9.41 -7.99
CA LYS A 131 0.73 -9.68 -7.52
C LYS A 131 1.10 -11.15 -7.66
N ARG A 132 0.22 -12.08 -7.30
CA ARG A 132 0.48 -13.53 -7.46
C ARG A 132 0.62 -13.92 -8.94
N ILE A 133 -0.18 -13.33 -9.82
CA ILE A 133 -0.10 -13.56 -11.27
C ILE A 133 1.23 -13.02 -11.81
N ASP A 134 1.62 -11.80 -11.42
CA ASP A 134 2.88 -11.19 -11.84
C ASP A 134 4.11 -12.00 -11.35
N ASP A 135 4.08 -12.46 -10.10
CA ASP A 135 5.15 -13.30 -9.54
C ASP A 135 5.28 -14.63 -10.29
N ASP A 136 4.15 -15.26 -10.66
CA ASP A 136 4.13 -16.50 -11.42
C ASP A 136 4.60 -16.31 -12.87
N ILE A 137 4.17 -15.23 -13.55
CA ILE A 137 4.64 -14.88 -14.89
C ILE A 137 6.16 -14.66 -14.89
N ASN A 138 6.68 -13.94 -13.89
CA ASN A 138 8.12 -13.67 -13.77
C ASN A 138 8.91 -14.96 -13.48
N SER A 139 8.39 -15.85 -12.63
CA SER A 139 9.00 -17.15 -12.36
C SER A 139 9.10 -18.00 -13.61
N ARG A 140 8.00 -18.15 -14.38
CA ARG A 140 7.99 -18.91 -15.63
C ARG A 140 8.90 -18.29 -16.69
N LYS A 141 8.97 -16.96 -16.77
CA LYS A 141 9.89 -16.27 -17.68
C LYS A 141 11.35 -16.59 -17.35
N SER A 142 11.71 -16.56 -16.07
CA SER A 142 13.07 -16.90 -15.63
C SER A 142 13.41 -18.37 -15.90
N GLU A 143 12.46 -19.28 -15.70
CA GLU A 143 12.63 -20.70 -16.04
C GLU A 143 12.84 -20.88 -17.56
N LEU A 144 12.05 -20.20 -18.38
CA LEU A 144 12.18 -20.23 -19.84
C LEU A 144 13.53 -19.68 -20.31
N ASP A 145 13.99 -18.55 -19.74
CA ASP A 145 15.30 -17.96 -20.05
C ASP A 145 16.45 -18.93 -19.69
N ASN A 146 16.31 -19.66 -18.58
CA ASN A 146 17.29 -20.67 -18.19
C ASN A 146 17.28 -21.87 -19.13
N LEU A 147 16.11 -22.36 -19.55
CA LEU A 147 15.98 -23.45 -20.51
C LEU A 147 16.52 -23.07 -21.89
N LEU A 148 16.30 -21.82 -22.33
CA LEU A 148 16.86 -21.29 -23.58
C LEU A 148 18.39 -21.26 -23.53
N LYS A 149 18.99 -20.74 -22.46
CA LYS A 149 20.46 -20.78 -22.27
C LYS A 149 21.01 -22.21 -22.28
N GLN A 150 20.32 -23.14 -21.62
CA GLN A 150 20.73 -24.55 -21.62
C GLN A 150 20.62 -25.17 -23.01
N LYS A 151 19.55 -24.86 -23.76
CA LYS A 151 19.36 -25.26 -25.15
C LYS A 151 20.48 -24.72 -26.05
N GLU A 152 20.77 -23.43 -26.00
CA GLU A 152 21.85 -22.80 -26.76
C GLU A 152 23.23 -23.44 -26.46
N SER A 153 23.47 -23.82 -25.20
CA SER A 153 24.72 -24.48 -24.80
C SER A 153 24.83 -25.95 -25.25
N ARG A 154 23.71 -26.61 -25.57
CA ARG A 154 23.65 -28.05 -25.89
C ARG A 154 23.31 -28.34 -27.36
N GLU A 155 22.82 -27.37 -28.11
CA GLU A 155 22.53 -27.56 -29.52
C GLU A 155 23.84 -27.49 -30.32
N ILE A 156 24.29 -28.66 -30.80
CA ILE A 156 25.38 -28.75 -31.77
C ILE A 156 24.94 -27.93 -32.99
N ASN A 157 25.60 -26.80 -33.23
CA ASN A 157 25.35 -26.00 -34.42
C ASN A 157 25.73 -26.85 -35.65
N ARG A 158 24.69 -27.44 -36.26
CA ARG A 158 24.83 -28.45 -37.32
C ARG A 158 25.61 -27.92 -38.51
N GLU A 159 25.46 -26.64 -38.86
CA GLU A 159 26.20 -26.03 -39.96
C GLU A 159 27.70 -25.91 -39.63
N THR A 160 28.01 -25.48 -38.41
CA THR A 160 29.40 -25.34 -37.94
C THR A 160 30.08 -26.69 -37.82
N GLU A 161 29.37 -27.70 -37.31
CA GLU A 161 29.93 -29.05 -37.15
C GLU A 161 30.07 -29.78 -38.49
N VAL A 162 29.13 -29.59 -39.42
CA VAL A 162 29.28 -30.09 -40.80
C VAL A 162 30.48 -29.46 -41.50
N LYS A 163 30.72 -28.15 -41.31
CA LYS A 163 31.90 -27.49 -41.86
C LYS A 163 33.18 -28.07 -41.27
N ARG A 164 33.26 -28.20 -39.93
CA ARG A 164 34.40 -28.80 -39.24
C ARG A 164 34.70 -30.22 -39.72
N LEU A 165 33.67 -31.05 -39.90
CA LEU A 165 33.83 -32.42 -40.36
C LEU A 165 34.32 -32.49 -41.82
N LYS A 166 33.85 -31.60 -42.70
CA LYS A 166 34.36 -31.49 -44.08
C LYS A 166 35.82 -31.06 -44.13
N ASP A 167 36.19 -30.08 -43.31
CA ASP A 167 37.57 -29.59 -43.23
C ASP A 167 38.51 -30.70 -42.72
N LEU A 168 38.06 -31.48 -41.73
CA LEU A 168 38.80 -32.63 -41.21
C LEU A 168 38.96 -33.76 -42.24
N ASP A 169 37.91 -34.09 -42.99
CA ASP A 169 37.95 -35.12 -44.04
C ASP A 169 38.90 -34.74 -45.18
N ALA A 170 38.90 -33.46 -45.57
CA ALA A 170 39.81 -32.93 -46.57
C ALA A 170 41.27 -33.04 -46.11
N ASP A 171 41.55 -32.72 -44.85
CA ASP A 171 42.90 -32.75 -44.29
C ASP A 171 43.42 -34.19 -44.18
N VAL A 172 42.61 -35.11 -43.63
CA VAL A 172 42.95 -36.54 -43.55
C VAL A 172 43.18 -37.14 -44.93
N SER A 173 42.32 -36.83 -45.90
CA SER A 173 42.49 -37.27 -47.29
C SER A 173 43.79 -36.76 -47.91
N SER A 174 44.19 -35.53 -47.59
CA SER A 174 45.46 -34.96 -48.06
C SER A 174 46.67 -35.70 -47.47
N GLN A 175 46.63 -36.01 -46.17
CA GLN A 175 47.69 -36.74 -45.48
C GLN A 175 47.82 -38.18 -46.00
N ALA A 176 46.70 -38.85 -46.28
CA ALA A 176 46.69 -40.18 -46.87
C ALA A 176 47.34 -40.19 -48.26
N ARG A 177 46.99 -39.23 -49.13
CA ARG A 177 47.63 -39.10 -50.46
C ARG A 177 49.12 -38.80 -50.37
N ASN A 178 49.52 -37.99 -49.38
CA ASN A 178 50.94 -37.70 -49.15
C ASN A 178 51.69 -38.97 -48.73
N ALA A 179 51.10 -39.78 -47.85
CA ALA A 179 51.69 -41.06 -47.43
C ALA A 179 51.79 -42.06 -48.60
N GLU A 180 50.75 -42.18 -49.43
CA GLU A 180 50.76 -43.02 -50.64
C GLU A 180 51.84 -42.54 -51.63
N SER A 181 51.96 -41.24 -51.86
CA SER A 181 52.99 -40.66 -52.74
C SER A 181 54.41 -41.00 -52.26
N VAL A 182 54.67 -40.91 -50.96
CA VAL A 182 55.97 -41.29 -50.37
C VAL A 182 56.24 -42.79 -50.53
N TYR A 183 55.21 -43.63 -50.38
CA TYR A 183 55.34 -45.07 -50.56
C TYR A 183 55.60 -45.47 -52.03
N GLU A 184 54.88 -44.88 -52.97
CA GLU A 184 55.08 -45.09 -54.42
C GLU A 184 56.47 -44.62 -54.89
N GLN A 185 56.98 -43.50 -54.36
CA GLN A 185 58.35 -43.04 -54.62
C GLN A 185 59.42 -44.03 -54.11
N LEU A 186 59.10 -44.80 -53.07
CA LEU A 186 60.02 -45.78 -52.47
C LEU A 186 60.00 -47.12 -53.23
N LEU A 187 58.88 -47.47 -53.88
CA LEU A 187 58.74 -48.65 -54.74
C LEU A 187 59.27 -48.45 -56.17
N ALA A 188 59.46 -47.19 -56.60
CA ALA A 188 59.97 -46.84 -57.94
C ALA A 188 61.51 -46.89 -58.07
N VAL A 189 62.20 -47.45 -57.07
CA VAL A 189 63.67 -47.71 -57.03
C VAL A 189 63.94 -49.20 -57.20
#